data_AF-A0A964ZE95-F1
#
_entry.id   AF-A0A964ZE95-F1
#
_cell.length_a   1.000
_cell.length_b   1.000
_cell.length_c   1.000
_cell.angle_alpha   90.00
_cell.angle_beta   90.00
_cell.angle_gamma   90.00
#
_symmetry.space_group_name_H-M   'P 1'
#
loop_
_entity.id
_entity.type
_entity.pdbx_description
1 polymer ?
#
loop_
_entity_poly.entity_id
_entity_poly.type
_entity_poly.pdbx_seq_one_letter_code
_entity_poly.pdbx_strand_id
1 'polypeptide(L)'
;MARSLPTAEVVRKYIDEAFDTHSPVLVLRWPGDVGQSERLWELPGGLCVAGFPPTRLGYVIRRTTVDTFAVRLVWDRTILSWSGVSRMELMATCLGSLLAAIRVDLWSLLEQPDFASRIRPRAA
;
A
#
# COMPACT_ATOMS: atom_id res chain seq x y z
N MET A 1 6.55 0.58 18.20
CA MET A 1 7.10 1.66 17.35
C MET A 1 7.64 1.02 16.08
N ALA A 2 6.97 1.21 14.94
CA ALA A 2 7.47 0.72 13.67
C ALA A 2 8.79 1.45 13.36
N ARG A 3 9.91 0.71 13.33
CA ARG A 3 11.21 1.27 12.92
C ARG A 3 11.09 1.79 11.49
N SER A 4 11.53 3.02 11.25
CA SER A 4 11.57 3.58 9.90
C SER A 4 12.43 2.69 9.00
N LEU A 5 11.91 2.40 7.82
CA LEU A 5 12.64 1.67 6.80
C LEU A 5 13.58 2.63 6.07
N PRO A 6 14.78 2.18 5.65
CA PRO A 6 15.59 2.96 4.74
C PRO A 6 14.87 3.12 3.40
N THR A 7 15.24 4.14 2.64
CA THR A 7 14.73 4.33 1.28
C THR A 7 15.13 3.15 0.40
N ALA A 8 14.14 2.52 -0.24
CA ALA A 8 14.36 1.46 -1.22
C ALA A 8 14.73 2.07 -2.58
N GLU A 9 15.67 1.42 -3.28
CA GLU A 9 15.98 1.75 -4.66
C GLU A 9 14.91 1.11 -5.57
N VAL A 10 14.23 1.93 -6.38
CA VAL A 10 13.28 1.43 -7.38
C VAL A 10 14.05 1.05 -8.65
N VAL A 11 14.30 -0.25 -8.83
CA VAL A 11 15.08 -0.79 -9.95
C VAL A 11 14.27 -0.81 -11.25
N ARG A 12 12.97 -1.10 -11.15
CA ARG A 12 12.08 -1.20 -12.30
C ARG A 12 10.65 -0.85 -11.92
N LYS A 13 9.89 -0.34 -12.88
CA LYS A 13 8.43 -0.19 -12.81
C LYS A 13 7.79 -0.91 -13.98
N TYR A 14 6.68 -1.61 -13.76
CA TYR A 14 5.91 -2.24 -14.82
C TYR A 14 4.41 -2.27 -14.45
N ILE A 15 3.55 -2.41 -15.45
CA ILE A 15 2.11 -2.63 -15.24
C ILE A 15 1.88 -4.14 -15.19
N ASP A 16 1.18 -4.59 -14.15
CA ASP A 16 0.73 -5.97 -14.01
C ASP A 16 -0.78 -5.99 -14.17
N GLU A 17 -1.27 -6.45 -15.32
CA GLU A 17 -2.70 -6.45 -15.64
C GLU A 17 -3.52 -7.34 -14.71
N ALA A 18 -2.91 -8.38 -14.12
CA ALA A 18 -3.58 -9.22 -13.13
C ALA A 18 -3.77 -8.49 -11.79
N PHE A 19 -2.93 -7.49 -11.50
CA PHE A 19 -3.07 -6.63 -10.35
C PHE A 19 -4.01 -5.46 -10.62
N ASP A 20 -3.61 -4.50 -11.44
CA ASP A 20 -4.39 -3.31 -11.76
C ASP A 20 -3.88 -2.69 -13.07
N THR A 21 -4.79 -2.36 -13.97
CA THR A 21 -4.47 -1.87 -15.32
C THR A 21 -3.78 -0.50 -15.34
N HIS A 22 -3.87 0.27 -14.24
CA HIS A 22 -3.40 1.65 -14.19
C HIS A 22 -2.35 1.90 -13.11
N SER A 23 -2.09 0.93 -12.24
CA SER A 23 -1.22 1.10 -11.09
C SER A 23 0.07 0.29 -11.28
N PRO A 24 1.25 0.92 -11.23
CA PRO A 24 2.50 0.22 -11.45
C PRO A 24 2.87 -0.67 -10.26
N VAL A 25 3.43 -1.83 -10.56
CA VAL A 25 4.20 -2.63 -9.63
C VAL A 25 5.67 -2.19 -9.71
N LEU A 26 6.26 -1.96 -8.55
CA LEU A 26 7.64 -1.53 -8.38
C LEU A 26 8.51 -2.74 -8.03
N VAL A 27 9.65 -2.87 -8.69
CA VAL A 27 10.71 -3.79 -8.28
C VAL A 27 11.70 -3.00 -7.43
N LEU A 28 11.89 -3.47 -6.20
CA LEU A 28 12.64 -2.78 -5.16
C LEU A 28 13.95 -3.52 -4.87
N ARG A 29 15.00 -2.74 -4.62
CA ARG A 29 16.23 -3.20 -3.98
C ARG A 29 16.39 -2.47 -2.65
N TRP A 30 16.51 -3.24 -1.58
CA TRP A 30 16.69 -2.72 -0.23
C TRP A 30 18.18 -2.60 0.09
N PRO A 31 18.64 -1.47 0.66
CA PRO A 31 20.05 -1.29 1.00
C PRO A 31 20.45 -2.06 2.27
N GLY A 32 21.70 -2.55 2.28
CA GLY A 32 22.37 -3.10 3.46
C GLY A 32 21.65 -4.27 4.15
N ASP A 33 21.83 -4.35 5.46
CA ASP A 33 21.32 -5.43 6.33
C ASP A 33 19.79 -5.49 6.37
N VAL A 34 19.10 -4.41 6.00
CA VAL A 34 17.63 -4.35 5.99
C VAL A 34 17.05 -5.31 4.96
N GLY A 35 17.70 -5.46 3.80
CA GLY A 35 17.33 -6.45 2.80
C GLY A 35 17.60 -7.90 3.23
N GLN A 36 18.41 -8.09 4.28
CA GLN A 36 18.84 -9.40 4.79
C GLN A 36 18.28 -9.70 6.19
N SER A 37 17.40 -8.85 6.73
CA SER A 37 16.79 -9.03 8.04
C SER A 37 15.31 -9.37 7.88
N GLU A 38 14.95 -10.57 8.33
CA GLU A 38 13.55 -10.97 8.48
C GLU A 38 12.88 -10.16 9.59
N ARG A 39 11.59 -9.85 9.40
CA ARG A 39 10.75 -9.22 10.41
C ARG A 39 9.30 -9.62 10.23
N LEU A 40 8.49 -9.29 11.23
CA LEU A 40 7.04 -9.40 11.15
C LEU A 40 6.46 -8.11 10.53
N TRP A 41 5.64 -8.27 9.52
CA TRP A 41 4.96 -7.20 8.79
C TRP A 41 3.47 -7.25 9.08
N GLU A 42 2.97 -6.26 9.82
CA GLU A 42 1.56 -6.13 10.14
C GLU A 42 0.82 -5.43 8.99
N LEU A 43 -0.15 -6.11 8.40
CA LEU A 43 -0.98 -5.67 7.29
C LEU A 43 -2.44 -5.50 7.75
N PRO A 44 -3.29 -4.84 6.94
CA PRO A 44 -4.70 -4.71 7.28
C PRO A 44 -5.39 -6.05 7.58
N GLY A 45 -6.45 -6.01 8.37
CA GLY A 45 -7.21 -7.18 8.83
C GLY A 45 -6.46 -8.02 9.87
N GLY A 46 -5.43 -7.47 10.52
CA GLY A 46 -4.59 -8.21 11.47
C GLY A 46 -3.72 -9.29 10.81
N LEU A 47 -3.55 -9.24 9.49
CA LEU A 47 -2.70 -10.18 8.76
C LEU A 47 -1.24 -9.88 9.06
N CYS A 48 -0.48 -10.88 9.46
CA CYS A 48 0.96 -10.74 9.67
C CYS A 48 1.73 -11.60 8.68
N VAL A 49 2.74 -11.02 8.03
CA VAL A 49 3.67 -11.73 7.15
C VAL A 49 5.04 -11.74 7.81
N ALA A 50 5.64 -12.90 8.00
CA ALA A 50 7.02 -13.00 8.47
C ALA A 50 7.96 -13.14 7.27
N GLY A 51 9.03 -12.34 7.23
CA GLY A 51 10.08 -12.49 6.22
C GLY A 51 10.82 -11.20 5.89
N PHE A 52 11.57 -11.24 4.79
CA PHE A 52 12.31 -10.09 4.26
C PHE A 52 11.37 -9.00 3.72
N PRO A 53 11.87 -7.77 3.54
CA PRO A 53 11.14 -6.73 2.81
C PRO A 53 10.76 -7.18 1.39
N PRO A 54 9.62 -6.75 0.86
CA PRO A 54 9.16 -7.17 -0.45
C PRO A 54 10.09 -6.67 -1.55
N THR A 55 10.50 -7.56 -2.43
CA THR A 55 11.25 -7.21 -3.66
C THR A 55 10.35 -6.68 -4.76
N ARG A 56 9.05 -6.99 -4.70
CA ARG A 56 8.03 -6.38 -5.57
C ARG A 56 6.91 -5.80 -4.72
N LEU A 57 6.59 -4.54 -4.97
CA LEU A 57 5.55 -3.82 -4.24
C LEU A 57 4.68 -3.04 -5.22
N GLY A 58 3.38 -3.32 -5.19
CA GLY A 58 2.36 -2.54 -5.90
C GLY A 58 1.25 -2.20 -4.93
N TYR A 59 0.65 -1.03 -5.04
CA TYR A 59 -0.41 -0.61 -4.12
C TYR A 59 -1.51 0.15 -4.85
N VAL A 60 -2.74 -0.05 -4.38
CA VAL A 60 -3.92 0.73 -4.76
C VAL A 60 -4.69 1.00 -3.48
N ILE A 61 -4.84 2.27 -3.11
CA ILE A 61 -5.65 2.69 -1.96
C ILE A 61 -6.70 3.65 -2.50
N ARG A 62 -7.97 3.26 -2.36
CA ARG A 62 -9.11 4.05 -2.84
C ARG A 62 -10.05 4.30 -1.67
N ARG A 63 -10.40 5.57 -1.46
CA ARG A 63 -11.43 5.94 -0.48
C ARG A 63 -12.81 5.47 -0.94
N THR A 64 -13.52 4.71 -0.11
CA THR A 64 -14.87 4.21 -0.38
C THR A 64 -15.94 5.00 0.38
N THR A 65 -15.63 5.43 1.60
CA THR A 65 -16.49 6.27 2.45
C THR A 65 -15.66 7.32 3.20
N VAL A 66 -16.27 8.05 4.14
CA VAL A 66 -15.60 9.12 4.88
C VAL A 66 -14.32 8.66 5.58
N ASP A 67 -14.28 7.44 6.12
CA ASP A 67 -13.13 6.90 6.86
C ASP A 67 -12.79 5.45 6.48
N THR A 68 -13.33 4.96 5.36
CA THR A 68 -13.10 3.58 4.89
C THR A 68 -12.42 3.59 3.52
N PHE A 69 -11.49 2.66 3.35
CA PHE A 69 -10.65 2.53 2.17
C PHE A 69 -10.67 1.09 1.66
N ALA A 70 -10.75 0.94 0.36
CA ALA A 70 -10.41 -0.31 -0.32
C ALA A 70 -8.91 -0.31 -0.62
N VAL A 71 -8.23 -1.39 -0.27
CA VAL A 71 -6.78 -1.54 -0.45
C VAL A 71 -6.49 -2.79 -1.25
N ARG A 72 -5.65 -2.67 -2.27
CA ARG A 72 -5.04 -3.80 -2.96
C ARG A 72 -3.53 -3.65 -2.90
N LEU A 73 -2.84 -4.74 -2.61
CA LEU A 73 -1.39 -4.75 -2.40
C LEU A 73 -0.78 -5.93 -3.15
N VAL A 74 0.23 -5.68 -3.98
CA VAL A 74 1.15 -6.72 -4.44
C VAL A 74 2.30 -6.79 -3.46
N TRP A 75 2.50 -7.96 -2.88
CA TRP A 75 3.64 -8.31 -2.05
C TRP A 75 4.37 -9.48 -2.70
N ASP A 76 5.48 -9.18 -3.37
CA ASP A 76 6.23 -10.15 -4.19
C ASP A 76 5.39 -10.84 -5.26
N ARG A 77 4.89 -12.06 -4.97
CA ARG A 77 4.04 -12.85 -5.85
C ARG A 77 2.59 -12.95 -5.35
N THR A 78 2.31 -12.37 -4.19
CA THR A 78 1.02 -12.45 -3.52
C THR A 78 0.24 -11.16 -3.76
N ILE A 79 -1.01 -11.29 -4.18
CA ILE A 79 -1.94 -10.16 -4.27
C ILE A 79 -2.90 -10.25 -3.09
N LEU A 80 -2.91 -9.21 -2.27
CA LEU A 80 -3.78 -9.07 -1.11
C LEU A 80 -4.81 -7.98 -1.40
N SER A 81 -6.03 -8.13 -0.90
CA SER A 81 -7.11 -7.19 -1.14
C SER A 81 -8.04 -7.10 0.05
N TRP A 82 -8.39 -5.88 0.44
CA TRP A 82 -9.31 -5.56 1.52
C TRP A 82 -10.34 -4.56 1.00
N SER A 83 -11.62 -4.86 1.17
CA SER A 83 -12.72 -4.02 0.67
C SER A 83 -13.10 -2.87 1.61
N GLY A 84 -12.73 -2.96 2.89
CA GLY A 84 -13.01 -1.93 3.87
C GLY A 84 -12.02 -1.94 5.02
N VAL A 85 -11.07 -1.02 4.97
CA VAL A 85 -10.06 -0.78 6.00
C VAL A 85 -10.27 0.62 6.54
N SER A 86 -10.26 0.79 7.86
CA SER A 86 -10.38 2.13 8.45
C SER A 86 -9.10 2.95 8.29
N ARG A 87 -9.20 4.28 8.35
CA ARG A 87 -8.01 5.16 8.36
C ARG A 87 -7.06 4.78 9.51
N MET A 88 -7.61 4.60 10.71
CA MET A 88 -6.84 4.24 11.91
C MET A 88 -6.10 2.92 11.72
N GLU A 89 -6.76 1.92 11.15
CA GLU A 89 -6.15 0.63 10.88
C GLU A 89 -5.01 0.74 9.85
N LEU A 90 -5.19 1.48 8.75
CA LEU A 90 -4.10 1.71 7.80
C LEU A 90 -2.87 2.37 8.46
N MET A 91 -3.11 3.33 9.35
CA MET A 91 -2.05 4.00 10.12
C MET A 91 -1.35 3.09 11.12
N ALA A 92 -2.05 2.07 11.63
CA ALA A 92 -1.49 1.10 12.56
C ALA A 92 -0.64 0.02 11.86
N THR A 93 -0.78 -0.16 10.54
CA THR A 93 -0.04 -1.18 9.77
C THR A 93 1.36 -0.73 9.34
N CYS A 94 2.16 -1.67 8.83
CA CYS A 94 3.48 -1.37 8.26
C CYS A 94 3.42 -0.64 6.89
N LEU A 95 2.22 -0.44 6.31
CA LEU A 95 2.06 0.24 5.01
C LEU A 95 2.66 1.65 5.01
N GLY A 96 2.52 2.41 6.10
CA GLY A 96 3.10 3.74 6.20
C GLY A 96 4.62 3.72 6.04
N SER A 97 5.30 2.77 6.68
CA SER A 97 6.75 2.62 6.58
C SER A 97 7.21 2.13 5.20
N LEU A 98 6.47 1.20 4.58
CA LEU A 98 6.77 0.69 3.24
C LEU A 98 6.58 1.76 2.16
N LEU A 99 5.48 2.51 2.23
CA LEU A 99 5.20 3.60 1.30
C LEU A 99 6.25 4.73 1.48
N ALA A 100 6.60 5.08 2.72
CA ALA A 100 7.65 6.06 2.98
C ALA A 100 9.00 5.63 2.40
N ALA A 101 9.34 4.33 2.46
CA ALA A 101 10.57 3.80 1.86
C ALA A 101 10.65 3.98 0.35
N ILE A 102 9.51 4.03 -0.35
CA ILE A 102 9.42 4.34 -1.78
C ILE A 102 9.05 5.80 -2.06
N ARG A 103 9.19 6.68 -1.05
CA ARG A 103 8.89 8.12 -1.09
C ARG A 103 7.43 8.45 -1.40
N VAL A 104 6.52 7.61 -0.94
CA VAL A 104 5.07 7.82 -1.01
C VAL A 104 4.57 8.10 0.40
N ASP A 105 3.87 9.22 0.57
CA ASP A 105 3.25 9.55 1.85
C ASP A 105 1.85 8.92 1.94
N LEU A 106 1.65 8.05 2.93
CA LEU A 106 0.37 7.41 3.17
C LEU A 106 -0.70 8.45 3.55
N TRP A 107 -0.35 9.51 4.27
CA TRP A 107 -1.32 10.53 4.65
C TRP A 107 -1.93 11.23 3.42
N SER A 108 -1.09 11.62 2.46
CA SER A 108 -1.54 12.17 1.17
C SER A 108 -2.50 11.24 0.40
N LEU A 109 -2.34 9.92 0.53
CA LEU A 109 -3.25 8.94 -0.09
C LEU A 109 -4.60 8.84 0.65
N LEU A 110 -4.63 9.15 1.95
CA LEU A 110 -5.84 9.07 2.77
C LEU A 110 -6.69 10.34 2.68
N GLU A 111 -6.11 11.46 2.26
CA GLU A 111 -6.79 12.74 2.03
C GLU A 111 -7.52 12.83 0.67
N GLN A 112 -7.65 11.70 -0.05
CA GLN A 112 -8.41 11.65 -1.30
C GLN A 112 -9.83 12.23 -1.13
N PRO A 113 -10.32 13.04 -2.09
CA PRO A 113 -11.70 13.53 -2.05
C PRO A 113 -12.69 12.37 -2.19
N ASP A 114 -13.83 12.46 -1.49
CA ASP A 114 -14.90 11.47 -1.60
C ASP A 114 -15.51 11.49 -3.02
N PHE A 115 -15.10 10.55 -3.87
CA PHE A 115 -15.63 10.42 -5.24
C PHE A 115 -17.14 10.14 -5.27
N ALA A 116 -17.66 9.46 -4.25
CA ALA A 116 -19.09 9.15 -4.12
C ALA A 116 -19.99 10.38 -4.00
N SER A 117 -19.45 11.54 -3.59
CA SER A 117 -20.23 12.78 -3.43
C SER A 117 -20.49 13.54 -4.74
N ARG A 118 -19.84 13.17 -5.86
CA ARG A 118 -19.90 13.92 -7.12
C ARG A 118 -20.98 13.46 -8.10
N ILE A 119 -21.71 12.39 -7.83
CA ILE A 119 -22.88 12.04 -8.63
C ILE A 119 -24.05 12.91 -8.16
N ARG A 120 -24.13 14.15 -8.68
CA ARG A 120 -25.38 14.91 -8.65
C ARG A 120 -26.43 14.11 -9.44
N PRO A 121 -27.62 13.81 -8.89
CA PRO A 121 -28.72 13.36 -9.71
C PRO A 121 -29.04 14.48 -10.70
N ARG A 122 -28.90 14.20 -12.00
CA ARG A 122 -29.43 15.05 -13.06
C ARG A 122 -30.95 14.94 -12.95
N ALA A 123 -31.58 15.91 -12.29
CA ALA A 123 -33.03 16.02 -12.27
C ALA A 123 -33.53 16.11 -13.72
N ALA A 124 -34.46 15.21 -14.07
CA ALA A 124 -35.22 15.22 -15.31
C ALA A 124 -36.31 16.28 -15.26
#